data_AF-A0A453IX31-F1
#
_entry.id   AF-A0A453IX31-F1
#
_cell.length_a   1.000
_cell.length_b   1.000
_cell.length_c   1.000
_cell.angle_alpha   90.00
_cell.angle_beta   90.00
_cell.angle_gamma   90.00
#
_symmetry.space_group_name_H-M   'P 1'
#
loop_
_entity.id
_entity.type
_entity.pdbx_description
1 polymer ?
#
loop_
_entity_poly.entity_id
_entity_poly.type
_entity_poly.pdbx_seq_one_letter_code
_entity_poly.pdbx_strand_id
1 'polypeptide(L)'
;LMFVDQRKERTELLRELLRSGAGIDPLPALTQKTLVLWGDKDQVFPVDLGYKLHRHLGKKSRLEIIKDAGHALQLEGADKVNSFIKSFFLDERNEPGFGTT
;
A
#
# COMPACT_ATOMS: atom_id res chain seq x y z
N LEU A 1 22.12 19.73 6.31
CA LEU A 1 22.19 19.18 4.94
C LEU A 1 22.26 17.67 5.04
N MET A 2 21.14 17.01 4.85
CA MET A 2 21.06 15.56 4.96
C MET A 2 21.82 14.94 3.77
N PHE A 3 22.83 14.12 4.06
CA PHE A 3 23.51 13.18 3.16
C PHE A 3 24.64 13.68 2.24
N VAL A 4 25.68 14.29 2.80
CA VAL A 4 26.97 14.41 2.08
C VAL A 4 27.83 13.16 2.29
N ASP A 5 27.82 12.62 3.51
CA ASP A 5 28.53 11.38 3.81
C ASP A 5 27.77 10.16 3.28
N GLN A 6 28.52 9.16 2.82
CA GLN A 6 28.06 7.85 2.33
C GLN A 6 27.56 7.77 0.88
N ARG A 7 27.97 8.70 0.00
CA ARG A 7 27.57 8.67 -1.43
C ARG A 7 28.04 7.40 -2.16
N LYS A 8 29.21 6.86 -1.80
CA LYS A 8 29.77 5.66 -2.44
C LYS A 8 28.95 4.42 -2.06
N GLU A 9 28.68 4.26 -0.78
CA GLU A 9 27.92 3.16 -0.19
C GLU A 9 26.48 3.17 -0.72
N ARG A 10 25.85 4.35 -0.84
CA ARG A 10 24.53 4.49 -1.47
C ARG A 10 24.53 4.08 -2.93
N THR A 11 25.59 4.42 -3.66
CA THR A 11 25.74 4.05 -5.07
C THR A 11 25.93 2.55 -5.21
N GLU A 12 26.72 1.93 -4.34
CA GLU A 12 26.94 0.48 -4.30
C GLU A 12 25.64 -0.26 -3.96
N LEU A 13 24.90 0.18 -2.93
CA LEU A 13 23.60 -0.38 -2.59
C LEU A 13 22.59 -0.27 -3.74
N LEU A 14 22.50 0.89 -4.40
CA LEU A 14 21.63 1.07 -5.56
C LEU A 14 22.03 0.16 -6.72
N ARG A 15 23.33 0.00 -6.99
CA ARG A 15 23.84 -0.90 -8.05
C ARG A 15 23.51 -2.35 -7.74
N GLU A 16 23.66 -2.79 -6.50
CA GLU A 16 23.24 -4.13 -6.11
C GLU A 16 21.71 -4.28 -6.27
N LEU A 17 20.90 -3.36 -5.74
CA LEU A 17 19.44 -3.40 -5.90
C LEU A 17 18.98 -3.45 -7.36
N LEU A 18 19.66 -2.74 -8.27
CA LEU A 18 19.36 -2.79 -9.71
C LEU A 18 19.82 -4.11 -10.36
N ARG A 19 20.91 -4.71 -9.86
CA ARG A 19 21.50 -5.94 -10.41
C ARG A 19 20.78 -7.20 -9.93
N SER A 20 20.46 -7.27 -8.64
CA SER A 20 19.81 -8.43 -8.02
C SER A 20 18.31 -8.22 -7.80
N GLY A 21 17.76 -7.03 -8.08
CA GLY A 21 16.41 -6.68 -7.67
C GLY A 21 16.33 -6.44 -6.16
N ALA A 22 15.38 -5.63 -5.71
CA ALA A 22 15.05 -5.56 -4.29
C ALA A 22 14.44 -6.92 -3.88
N GLY A 23 15.25 -7.81 -3.30
CA GLY A 23 14.82 -9.09 -2.71
C GLY A 23 13.83 -9.86 -3.59
N ILE A 24 14.33 -10.69 -4.51
CA ILE A 24 13.53 -11.56 -5.40
C ILE A 24 12.75 -12.65 -4.62
N ASP A 25 12.83 -12.67 -3.29
CA ASP A 25 11.99 -13.54 -2.50
C ASP A 25 10.55 -13.05 -2.59
N PRO A 26 9.60 -13.91 -3.03
CA PRO A 26 8.19 -13.52 -3.03
C PRO A 26 7.82 -13.10 -1.62
N LEU A 27 7.14 -11.93 -1.51
CA LEU A 27 6.58 -11.46 -0.26
C LEU A 27 5.92 -12.66 0.46
N PRO A 28 6.21 -12.88 1.75
CA PRO A 28 5.65 -14.04 2.44
C PRO A 28 4.12 -14.01 2.36
N ALA A 29 3.51 -15.14 2.03
CA ALA A 29 2.06 -15.25 2.02
C ALA A 29 1.55 -15.07 3.46
N LEU A 30 0.82 -13.98 3.71
CA LEU A 30 0.23 -13.72 5.02
C LEU A 30 -0.99 -14.62 5.22
N THR A 31 -1.10 -15.23 6.40
CA THR A 31 -2.24 -16.09 6.76
C THR A 31 -3.33 -15.35 7.52
N GLN A 32 -3.02 -14.16 8.02
CA GLN A 32 -3.92 -13.26 8.73
C GLN A 32 -4.88 -12.56 7.76
N LYS A 33 -6.03 -12.08 8.27
CA LYS A 33 -6.81 -11.08 7.54
C LYS A 33 -5.98 -9.82 7.39
N THR A 34 -6.00 -9.18 6.22
CA THR A 34 -5.18 -7.99 5.95
C THR A 34 -5.99 -6.90 5.28
N LEU A 35 -5.94 -5.68 5.80
CA LEU A 35 -6.46 -4.50 5.12
C LEU A 35 -5.30 -3.76 4.44
N VAL A 36 -5.45 -3.47 3.16
CA VAL A 36 -4.54 -2.64 2.37
C VAL A 36 -5.28 -1.34 2.05
N LEU A 37 -4.73 -0.21 2.51
CA LEU A 37 -5.23 1.12 2.17
C LEU A 37 -4.27 1.76 1.18
N TRP A 38 -4.78 2.37 0.11
CA TRP A 38 -3.95 3.02 -0.91
C TRP A 38 -4.58 4.31 -1.39
N GLY A 39 -3.79 5.36 -1.61
CA GLY A 39 -4.25 6.60 -2.23
C GLY A 39 -4.25 6.49 -3.76
N ASP A 40 -5.29 7.00 -4.43
CA ASP A 40 -5.32 6.99 -5.90
C ASP A 40 -4.38 8.01 -6.55
N LYS A 41 -3.87 8.98 -5.77
CA LYS A 41 -2.92 10.01 -6.20
C LYS A 41 -1.51 9.80 -5.63
N ASP A 42 -1.21 8.63 -5.06
CA ASP A 42 0.13 8.36 -4.51
C ASP A 42 1.21 8.43 -5.61
N GLN A 43 2.07 9.44 -5.50
CA GLN A 43 3.18 9.69 -6.42
C GLN A 43 4.49 9.01 -5.99
N VAL A 44 4.53 8.45 -4.79
CA VAL A 44 5.67 7.68 -4.26
C VAL A 44 5.51 6.21 -4.67
N PHE A 45 4.32 5.65 -4.48
CA PHE A 45 3.97 4.30 -4.87
C PHE A 45 2.72 4.27 -5.76
N PRO A 46 2.87 4.10 -7.08
CA PRO A 46 1.75 4.07 -8.02
C PRO A 46 0.68 3.05 -7.59
N VAL A 47 -0.60 3.40 -7.77
CA VAL A 47 -1.75 2.59 -7.33
C VAL A 47 -1.76 1.15 -7.84
N ASP A 48 -1.14 0.90 -8.99
CA ASP A 48 -0.93 -0.44 -9.55
C ASP A 48 -0.18 -1.39 -8.61
N LEU A 49 0.71 -0.86 -7.77
CA LEU A 49 1.40 -1.63 -6.73
C LEU A 49 0.43 -2.11 -5.66
N GLY A 50 -0.57 -1.30 -5.27
CA GLY A 50 -1.62 -1.72 -4.35
C GLY A 50 -2.46 -2.87 -4.88
N TYR A 51 -2.83 -2.82 -6.17
CA TYR A 51 -3.52 -3.94 -6.82
C TYR A 51 -2.64 -5.19 -6.92
N LYS A 52 -1.36 -5.05 -7.25
CA LYS A 52 -0.40 -6.18 -7.28
C LYS A 52 -0.26 -6.80 -5.89
N LEU A 53 -0.13 -5.99 -4.84
CA LEU A 53 -0.04 -6.47 -3.46
C LEU A 53 -1.31 -7.22 -3.04
N HIS A 54 -2.49 -6.68 -3.33
CA HIS A 54 -3.76 -7.35 -3.04
C HIS A 54 -3.87 -8.71 -3.75
N ARG A 55 -3.51 -8.79 -5.04
CA ARG A 55 -3.48 -10.06 -5.76
C ARG A 55 -2.51 -11.07 -5.13
N HIS A 56 -1.35 -10.60 -4.70
CA HIS A 56 -0.34 -11.43 -4.05
C HIS A 56 -0.79 -11.98 -2.69
N LEU A 57 -1.43 -11.13 -1.86
CA LEU A 57 -1.95 -11.53 -0.55
C LEU A 57 -3.21 -12.41 -0.64
N GLY A 58 -3.91 -12.37 -1.77
CA GLY A 58 -5.05 -13.24 -2.06
C GLY A 58 -6.30 -12.92 -1.24
N LYS A 59 -7.21 -13.90 -1.14
CA LYS A 59 -8.60 -13.74 -0.63
C LYS A 59 -8.71 -13.25 0.81
N LYS A 60 -7.65 -13.35 1.62
CA LYS A 60 -7.63 -12.87 3.01
C LYS A 60 -7.33 -11.38 3.12
N SER A 61 -6.95 -10.76 2.01
CA SER A 61 -6.74 -9.32 1.95
C SER A 61 -7.98 -8.59 1.43
N ARG A 62 -8.19 -7.38 1.93
CA ARG A 62 -9.16 -6.40 1.45
C ARG A 62 -8.38 -5.17 1.02
N LEU A 63 -8.63 -4.67 -0.19
CA LEU A 63 -8.01 -3.45 -0.71
C LEU A 63 -9.05 -2.34 -0.77
N GLU A 64 -8.73 -1.20 -0.19
CA GLU A 64 -9.52 0.02 -0.26
C GLU A 64 -8.70 1.15 -0.89
N ILE A 65 -9.20 1.68 -2.01
CA ILE A 65 -8.59 2.80 -2.70
C ILE A 65 -9.26 4.10 -2.23
N ILE A 66 -8.48 4.95 -1.57
CA ILE A 66 -8.92 6.24 -1.05
C ILE A 66 -8.78 7.26 -2.17
N LYS A 67 -9.94 7.68 -2.70
CA LYS A 67 -10.05 8.75 -3.68
C LYS A 67 -9.58 10.09 -3.11
N ASP A 68 -8.86 10.82 -3.95
CA ASP A 68 -8.30 12.16 -3.68
C ASP A 68 -7.23 12.18 -2.59
N ALA A 69 -6.55 11.05 -2.36
CA ALA A 69 -5.47 10.93 -1.40
C ALA A 69 -4.19 10.41 -2.05
N GLY A 70 -3.05 10.92 -1.60
CA GLY A 70 -1.70 10.55 -1.99
C GLY A 70 -1.08 9.53 -1.04
N HIS A 71 0.16 9.79 -0.65
CA HIS A 71 0.97 8.84 0.12
C HIS A 71 0.66 8.87 1.63
N ALA A 72 0.41 10.05 2.18
CA ALA A 72 0.17 10.24 3.62
C ALA A 72 -1.32 10.12 3.93
N LEU A 73 -1.90 8.94 3.70
CA LEU A 73 -3.33 8.66 3.81
C LEU A 73 -3.96 9.13 5.13
N GLN A 74 -3.24 8.98 6.25
CA GLN A 74 -3.70 9.40 7.58
C GLN A 74 -3.85 10.92 7.73
N LEU A 75 -3.17 11.71 6.88
CA LEU A 75 -3.30 13.17 6.84
C LEU A 75 -4.28 13.60 5.75
N GLU A 76 -4.23 12.94 4.60
CA GLU A 76 -4.96 13.34 3.38
C GLU A 76 -6.40 12.81 3.34
N GLY A 77 -6.69 11.71 4.05
CA GLY A 77 -7.99 11.03 4.02
C GLY A 77 -8.36 10.41 5.37
N ALA A 78 -8.03 11.08 6.47
CA ALA A 78 -8.14 10.57 7.84
C ALA A 78 -9.49 9.91 8.16
N ASP A 79 -10.60 10.53 7.76
CA ASP A 79 -11.95 10.02 8.03
C ASP A 79 -12.20 8.67 7.35
N LYS A 80 -11.82 8.55 6.07
CA LYS A 80 -11.94 7.30 5.30
C LYS A 80 -11.02 6.23 5.87
N VAL A 81 -9.77 6.58 6.19
CA VAL A 81 -8.82 5.66 6.84
C VAL A 81 -9.41 5.10 8.14
N ASN A 82 -9.88 5.98 9.02
CA ASN A 82 -10.46 5.59 10.31
C ASN A 82 -11.73 4.74 10.13
N SER A 83 -12.58 5.08 9.16
CA SER A 83 -13.78 4.31 8.83
C SER A 83 -13.43 2.89 8.36
N PHE A 84 -12.49 2.74 7.43
CA PHE A 84 -12.07 1.42 6.94
C PHE A 84 -11.39 0.58 8.02
N ILE A 85 -10.56 1.19 8.87
CA ILE A 85 -9.95 0.49 10.00
C ILE A 85 -11.02 -0.03 10.97
N LYS A 86 -12.00 0.82 11.34
CA LYS A 86 -13.10 0.41 12.21
C LYS A 86 -13.92 -0.73 11.58
N SER A 87 -14.35 -0.57 10.34
CA SER A 87 -15.10 -1.60 9.59
C SER A 87 -14.33 -2.91 9.50
N PHE A 88 -13.00 -2.87 9.32
CA PHE A 88 -12.17 -4.05 9.28
C PHE A 88 -12.09 -4.78 10.63
N PHE A 89 -12.00 -4.05 11.75
CA PHE A 89 -12.02 -4.67 13.08
C PHE A 89 -13.40 -5.22 13.49
N LEU A 90 -14.47 -4.60 12.99
CA LEU A 90 -15.84 -5.02 13.28
C LEU A 90 -16.36 -6.10 12.31
N ASP A 91 -15.55 -6.53 11.33
CA ASP A 91 -15.95 -7.44 10.24
C ASP A 91 -17.18 -6.94 9.45
N GLU A 92 -17.43 -5.63 9.46
CA GLU A 92 -18.47 -5.00 8.66
C GLU A 92 -18.02 -4.95 7.20
N ARG A 93 -18.66 -5.71 6.32
CA ARG A 93 -18.47 -5.52 4.88
C ARG A 93 -19.13 -4.18 4.52
N ASN A 94 -18.32 -3.18 4.17
CA ASN A 94 -18.84 -2.03 3.43
C ASN A 94 -19.30 -2.56 2.07
N GLU A 95 -20.58 -2.88 1.95
CA GLU A 95 -21.15 -3.22 0.66
C GLU A 95 -21.00 -2.01 -0.27
N PRO A 96 -20.68 -2.21 -1.57
CA PRO A 96 -20.80 -1.13 -2.53
C PRO A 96 -22.26 -0.69 -2.52
N GLY A 97 -22.51 0.58 -2.18
CA GLY A 97 -23.83 1.16 -2.32
C GLY A 97 -24.35 0.90 -3.73
N PHE A 98 -25.39 0.08 -3.83
CA PHE A 98 -26.13 -0.14 -5.07
C PHE A 98 -26.71 1.21 -5.52
N GLY A 99 -26.08 1.83 -6.51
CA GLY A 99 -26.72 2.83 -7.34
C GLY A 99 -27.65 2.13 -8.33
N THR A 100 -28.89 1.93 -7.94
CA THR A 100 -30.02 1.74 -8.86
C THR A 100 -30.77 3.05 -8.99
N THR A 101 -30.60 3.71 -10.12
CA THR A 101 -31.63 4.33 -10.98
C THR A 101 -31.00 4.56 -12.34
#